data_AF-A0A2G4IFR5-F1
#
_entry.id   AF-A0A2G4IFR5-F1
#
_cell.length_a   1.000
_cell.length_b   1.000
_cell.length_c   1.000
_cell.angle_alpha   90.00
_cell.angle_beta   90.00
_cell.angle_gamma   90.00
#
_symmetry.space_group_name_H-M   'P 1'
#
loop_
_entity.id
_entity.type
_entity.pdbx_description
1 polymer ?
#
loop_
_entity_poly.entity_id
_entity_poly.type
_entity_poly.pdbx_seq_one_letter_code
_entity_poly.pdbx_strand_id
1 'polypeptide(L)' 'MPAEKLPARYARSLANLKRAMRDVPIVLVFDNDDLRAPYRRVATCENGARTFLAKPMPDWLSRLL' A
#
# COMPACT_ATOMS: atom_id res chain seq x y z
N MET A 1 5.21 -19.58 -8.07
CA MET A 1 3.84 -19.14 -8.41
C MET A 1 3.78 -18.90 -9.91
N PRO A 2 2.70 -19.29 -10.62
CA PRO A 2 2.58 -19.02 -12.06
C PRO A 2 2.53 -17.51 -12.32
N ALA A 3 3.34 -17.02 -13.26
CA ALA A 3 3.45 -15.59 -13.57
C ALA A 3 2.12 -15.00 -14.08
N GLU A 4 1.33 -15.79 -14.81
CA GLU A 4 0.02 -15.40 -15.35
C GLU A 4 -0.98 -14.95 -14.27
N LYS A 5 -0.80 -15.42 -13.03
CA LYS A 5 -1.69 -15.08 -11.90
C LYS A 5 -1.26 -13.81 -11.16
N LEU A 6 -0.12 -13.22 -11.52
CA LEU A 6 0.40 -12.03 -10.86
C LEU A 6 -0.50 -10.80 -11.04
N PRO A 7 -1.02 -10.47 -12.23
CA PRO A 7 -1.87 -9.29 -12.40
C PRO A 7 -3.14 -9.34 -11.55
N ALA A 8 -3.85 -10.46 -11.58
CA ALA A 8 -5.07 -10.65 -10.78
C ALA A 8 -4.79 -10.59 -9.27
N ARG A 9 -3.65 -11.14 -8.82
CA ARG A 9 -3.23 -11.06 -7.42
C ARG A 9 -2.88 -9.64 -7.02
N TYR A 10 -2.15 -8.92 -7.85
CA TYR A 10 -1.78 -7.53 -7.61
C TYR A 10 -3.01 -6.66 -7.40
N ALA A 11 -3.97 -6.72 -8.33
CA ALA A 11 -5.24 -5.98 -8.22
C ALA A 11 -6.00 -6.32 -6.93
N ARG A 12 -6.09 -7.61 -6.59
CA ARG A 12 -6.78 -8.06 -5.38
C ARG A 12 -6.06 -7.64 -4.10
N SER A 13 -4.74 -7.62 -4.09
CA SER A 13 -3.94 -7.12 -2.96
C SER A 13 -4.18 -5.63 -2.73
N LEU A 14 -4.22 -4.82 -3.79
CA LEU A 14 -4.55 -3.39 -3.69
C LEU A 14 -5.97 -3.16 -3.17
N ALA A 15 -6.96 -3.90 -3.68
CA ALA A 15 -8.34 -3.81 -3.19
C ALA A 15 -8.44 -4.16 -1.70
N ASN A 16 -7.75 -5.21 -1.26
CA ASN A 16 -7.68 -5.59 0.16
C ASN A 16 -6.99 -4.52 1.00
N LEU A 17 -5.91 -3.92 0.50
CA LEU A 17 -5.21 -2.83 1.18
C LEU A 17 -6.14 -1.61 1.37
N LYS A 18 -6.84 -1.18 0.31
CA LYS A 18 -7.78 -0.05 0.39
C LYS A 18 -8.89 -0.29 1.43
N ARG A 19 -9.36 -1.54 1.57
CA ARG A 19 -10.31 -1.94 2.61
C ARG A 19 -9.67 -1.92 4.00
N ALA A 20 -8.50 -2.54 4.16
CA ALA A 20 -7.78 -2.57 5.44
C ALA A 20 -7.49 -1.17 5.98
N MET A 21 -7.07 -0.23 5.12
CA MET A 21 -6.81 1.16 5.51
C MET A 21 -8.01 1.87 6.14
N ARG A 22 -9.23 1.36 5.96
CA ARG A 22 -10.44 1.86 6.62
C ARG A 22 -10.86 1.01 7.82
N ASP A 23 -10.76 -0.31 7.70
CA ASP A 23 -11.50 -1.24 8.55
C ASP A 23 -10.67 -1.83 9.70
N VAL A 24 -9.33 -1.79 9.64
CA VAL A 24 -8.47 -2.34 10.71
C VAL A 24 -7.84 -1.25 11.58
N PRO A 25 -7.51 -1.53 12.85
CA PRO A 25 -7.06 -0.50 13.79
C PRO A 25 -5.74 0.17 13.42
N ILE A 26 -4.80 -0.56 12.79
CA ILE A 26 -3.53 -0.03 12.34
C ILE A 26 -3.11 -0.66 11.02
N VAL A 27 -2.72 0.18 10.05
CA VAL A 27 -2.14 -0.24 8.78
C VAL A 27 -0.84 0.52 8.56
N LEU A 28 0.24 -0.23 8.35
CA LEU A 28 1.53 0.30 7.94
C LEU A 28 1.78 -0.11 6.49
N VAL A 29 2.03 0.85 5.62
CA VAL A 29 2.26 0.62 4.20
C VAL A 29 3.71 0.91 3.87
N PHE A 30 4.38 -0.07 3.30
CA PHE A 30 5.78 0.01 2.89
C PHE A 30 5.90 -0.19 1.37
N ASP A 31 6.76 0.62 0.77
CA ASP A 31 7.07 0.65 -0.65
C ASP A 31 8.49 0.10 -0.88
N ASN A 32 8.64 -0.73 -1.91
CA ASN A 32 9.89 -1.41 -2.26
C ASN A 32 10.28 -1.17 -3.73
N ASP A 33 9.73 -0.11 -4.35
CA ASP A 33 9.98 0.21 -5.76
C ASP A 33 11.45 0.61 -6.02
N ASP A 34 12.08 1.35 -5.09
CA ASP A 34 13.53 1.60 -5.09
C ASP A 34 14.25 0.58 -4.19
N LEU A 35 14.88 -0.41 -4.81
CA LEU A 35 15.63 -1.45 -4.11
C LEU A 35 16.88 -0.93 -3.36
N ARG A 36 17.32 0.30 -3.63
CA ARG A 36 18.42 0.95 -2.87
C ARG A 36 17.93 1.47 -1.52
N ALA A 37 16.62 1.67 -1.36
CA ALA A 37 15.97 2.14 -0.14
C ALA A 37 14.71 1.31 0.16
N PRO A 38 14.86 0.01 0.46
CA PRO A 38 13.72 -0.89 0.68
C PRO A 38 12.99 -0.55 1.98
N TYR A 39 11.78 -1.08 2.12
CA TYR A 39 10.90 -0.89 3.28
C TYR A 39 10.65 0.61 3.57
N ARG A 40 10.51 1.42 2.52
CA ARG A 40 10.18 2.83 2.69
C ARG A 40 8.73 2.95 3.16
N ARG A 41 8.50 3.42 4.39
CA ARG A 41 7.13 3.65 4.87
C ARG A 41 6.49 4.79 4.07
N VAL A 42 5.33 4.53 3.46
CA VAL A 42 4.63 5.48 2.58
C VAL A 42 3.23 5.87 3.07
N ALA A 43 2.62 5.08 3.95
CA ALA A 43 1.42 5.48 4.67
C ALA A 43 1.32 4.81 6.05
N THR A 44 0.68 5.51 6.98
CA THR A 44 0.14 4.93 8.22
C THR A 44 -1.35 5.28 8.28
N CYS A 45 -2.18 4.30 8.60
CA CYS A 45 -3.57 4.53 8.97
C CYS A 45 -3.83 3.98 10.36
N GLU A 46 -4.49 4.76 11.21
CA GLU A 46 -4.90 4.39 12.56
C GLU A 46 -6.41 4.60 12.68
N ASN A 47 -7.15 3.55 13.00
CA ASN A 47 -8.62 3.55 13.11
C ASN A 47 -9.31 4.21 11.89
N GLY A 48 -8.82 3.90 10.70
CA GLY A 48 -9.33 4.46 9.43
C GLY A 48 -8.82 5.86 9.07
N ALA A 49 -8.13 6.57 9.98
CA ALA A 49 -7.55 7.88 9.73
C ALA A 49 -6.13 7.76 9.18
N ARG A 50 -5.80 8.50 8.13
CA ARG A 50 -4.46 8.54 7.51
C ARG A 50 -3.54 9.44 8.36
N THR A 51 -2.81 8.86 9.30
CA THR A 51 -1.91 9.59 10.21
C THR A 51 -0.57 9.94 9.59
N PHE A 52 -0.17 9.25 8.51
CA PHE A 52 1.04 9.56 7.75
C PHE A 52 0.84 9.27 6.26
N LEU A 53 1.39 10.13 5.40
CA LEU A 53 1.55 9.93 3.96
C LEU A 53 2.92 10.48 3.54
N ALA A 54 3.70 9.68 2.82
CA ALA A 54 5.01 10.11 2.32
C ALA A 54 4.90 11.21 1.26
N LYS A 55 5.92 12.07 1.21
CA LYS A 55 6.10 13.09 0.18
C LYS A 55 7.50 12.94 -0.43
N PRO A 56 7.65 12.68 -1.74
CA PRO A 56 6.55 12.43 -2.68
C PRO A 56 5.83 11.11 -2.38
N MET A 57 4.54 11.07 -2.67
CA MET A 57 3.73 9.86 -2.57
C MET A 57 3.98 8.97 -3.80
N PRO A 58 4.17 7.66 -3.65
CA PRO A 58 4.31 6.77 -4.82
C PRO A 58 3.08 6.78 -5.72
N ASP A 59 3.28 6.65 -7.04
CA ASP A 59 2.21 6.67 -8.04
C ASP A 59 1.17 5.57 -7.84
N TRP A 60 1.59 4.38 -7.42
CA TRP A 60 0.65 3.29 -7.18
C TRP A 60 -0.27 3.59 -6.00
N LEU A 61 0.25 4.29 -4.97
CA LEU A 61 -0.50 4.66 -3.78
C LEU A 61 -1.44 5.84 -4.08
N SER A 62 -1.01 6.80 -4.91
CA SER A 62 -1.85 7.92 -5.34
C SER A 62 -3.08 7.45 -6.14
N ARG A 63 -2.94 6.39 -6.95
CA ARG A 63 -4.06 5.77 -7.68
C ARG A 63 -4.99 4.94 -6.78
N LEU A 64 -4.50 4.52 -5.62
CA LEU A 64 -5.27 3.70 -4.68
C LEU A 64 -6.20 4.53 -3.79
N LEU A 65 -5.70 5.68 -3.32
CA LEU A 65 -6.38 6.58 -2.39
C LEU A 65 -7.48 7.40 -3.09
#